data_AF-A0A4U5PHW9-F1
#
_entry.id   AF-A0A4U5PHW9-F1
#
_cell.length_a   1.000
_cell.length_b   1.000
_cell.length_c   1.000
_cell.angle_alpha   90.00
_cell.angle_beta   90.00
_cell.angle_gamma   90.00
#
_symmetry.space_group_name_H-M   'P 1'
#
loop_
_entity.id
_entity.type
_entity.pdbx_description
1 polymer ?
#
loop_
_entity_poly.entity_id
_entity_poly.type
_entity_poly.pdbx_seq_one_letter_code
_entity_poly.pdbx_strand_id
1 'polypeptide(L)'
;MIEDTVQLTKEISQDIIPGVVDACIDEFLVISNKYKDAAQAYKNKHFENRSYFTVFTSTMIAIANNLHICIDQTDKLKKHIRLTMETDHGHVTSPTDSQPTSPLIATSSRSVGAIFGVQRDELIGKIDELKKRWNTGLQSAVNALLEEVYSDVAGHLAAVMSKAWLDSRESIGTIILTVKDYYDDHQHLKPQVRCMLLMDIQYKIVGEYLIAIDGRRLIYSSYDERAKAAGRLKQDVSEIDILMKDLQRRADVEFDPLTQILVDISEIIALSDKSLLQLEVATFVRKYPDIHLDLLASLIQSREDMGRAEARSMAEEVLGHMKFHPRGDRSMVKLFEMCKQDGKRAIPSLEETMQHMFATLVTTTKAGVEN
;
A
#
# COMPACT_ATOMS: atom_id res chain seq x y z
N MET A 1 -25.10 -15.30 8.10
CA MET A 1 -25.03 -15.39 9.58
C MET A 1 -25.43 -14.10 10.25
N ILE A 2 -24.63 -13.01 10.25
CA ILE A 2 -25.04 -11.75 10.94
C ILE A 2 -26.38 -11.24 10.43
N GLU A 3 -26.57 -11.18 9.11
CA GLU A 3 -27.84 -10.75 8.51
C GLU A 3 -29.01 -11.64 8.95
N ASP A 4 -28.83 -12.96 8.94
CA ASP A 4 -29.85 -13.93 9.39
C ASP A 4 -30.15 -13.76 10.88
N THR A 5 -29.12 -13.56 11.72
CA THR A 5 -29.26 -13.33 13.16
C THR A 5 -29.99 -12.02 13.42
N VAL A 6 -29.67 -10.95 12.69
CA VAL A 6 -30.38 -9.66 12.77
C VAL A 6 -31.82 -9.80 12.30
N GLN A 7 -32.07 -10.55 11.22
CA GLN A 7 -33.41 -10.78 10.69
C GLN A 7 -34.28 -11.57 11.68
N LEU A 8 -33.74 -12.64 12.26
CA LEU A 8 -34.41 -13.39 13.33
C LEU A 8 -34.67 -12.53 14.57
N THR A 9 -33.70 -11.67 14.92
CA THR A 9 -33.84 -10.75 16.06
C THR A 9 -34.98 -9.75 15.83
N LYS A 10 -35.15 -9.24 14.60
CA LYS A 10 -36.27 -8.35 14.24
C LYS A 10 -37.65 -9.01 14.44
N GLU A 11 -37.75 -10.32 14.26
CA GLU A 11 -39.00 -11.07 14.50
C GLU A 11 -39.34 -11.19 16.00
N ILE A 12 -38.33 -11.10 16.87
CA ILE A 12 -38.48 -11.23 18.33
C ILE A 12 -38.66 -9.85 18.98
N SER A 13 -37.70 -8.94 18.79
CA SER A 13 -37.74 -7.58 19.31
C SER A 13 -36.67 -6.70 18.64
N GLN A 14 -37.07 -5.49 18.22
CA GLN A 14 -36.14 -4.54 17.63
C GLN A 14 -35.17 -3.93 18.67
N ASP A 15 -35.57 -3.87 19.94
CA ASP A 15 -34.82 -3.22 21.01
C ASP A 15 -33.52 -3.97 21.37
N ILE A 16 -33.42 -5.26 21.02
CA ILE A 16 -32.25 -6.10 21.31
C ILE A 16 -31.26 -6.19 20.13
N ILE A 17 -31.63 -5.68 18.95
CA ILE A 17 -30.75 -5.65 17.77
C ILE A 17 -29.38 -5.00 18.07
N PRO A 18 -29.29 -3.84 18.76
CA PRO A 18 -28.01 -3.24 19.12
C PRO A 18 -27.07 -4.22 19.85
N GLY A 19 -27.59 -4.92 20.86
CA GLY A 19 -26.81 -5.87 21.67
C GLY A 19 -26.41 -7.13 20.90
N VAL A 20 -27.27 -7.63 20.01
CA VAL A 20 -26.94 -8.76 19.14
C VAL A 20 -25.85 -8.40 18.15
N VAL A 21 -25.93 -7.21 17.54
CA VAL A 21 -24.90 -6.70 16.62
C VAL A 21 -23.57 -6.50 17.36
N ASP A 22 -23.60 -5.95 18.57
CA ASP A 22 -22.41 -5.78 19.42
C ASP A 22 -21.70 -7.11 19.69
N ALA A 23 -22.45 -8.11 20.16
CA ALA A 23 -21.92 -9.44 20.43
C ALA A 23 -21.37 -10.13 19.16
N CYS A 24 -22.02 -9.92 18.01
CA CYS A 24 -21.50 -10.40 16.73
C CYS A 24 -20.15 -9.76 16.41
N ILE A 25 -20.03 -8.43 16.52
CA ILE A 25 -18.79 -7.71 16.21
C ILE A 25 -17.65 -8.19 17.12
N ASP A 26 -17.92 -8.39 18.41
CA ASP A 26 -16.93 -8.91 19.36
C ASP A 26 -16.42 -10.30 18.95
N GLU A 27 -17.30 -11.21 18.51
CA GLU A 27 -16.89 -12.52 18.01
C GLU A 27 -16.10 -12.40 16.70
N PHE A 28 -16.49 -11.52 15.78
CA PHE A 28 -15.72 -11.27 14.55
C PHE A 28 -14.35 -10.67 14.83
N LEU A 29 -14.20 -9.85 15.87
CA LEU A 29 -12.90 -9.35 16.32
C LEU A 29 -12.00 -10.51 16.77
N VAL A 30 -12.54 -11.49 17.51
CA VAL A 30 -11.80 -12.70 17.91
C VAL A 30 -11.42 -13.56 16.70
N ILE A 31 -12.37 -13.81 15.79
CA ILE A 31 -12.14 -14.58 14.56
C ILE A 31 -11.08 -13.90 13.71
N SER A 32 -11.09 -12.57 13.61
CA SER A 32 -10.12 -11.82 12.80
C SER A 32 -8.67 -12.04 13.22
N ASN A 33 -8.42 -12.09 14.53
CA ASN A 33 -7.10 -12.40 15.06
C ASN A 33 -6.71 -13.84 14.77
N LYS A 34 -7.59 -14.80 15.07
CA LYS A 34 -7.32 -16.23 14.83
C LYS A 34 -7.03 -16.51 13.36
N TYR A 35 -7.81 -15.91 12.45
CA TYR A 35 -7.64 -16.07 11.01
C TYR A 35 -6.31 -15.47 10.52
N LYS A 36 -5.97 -14.27 10.99
CA LYS A 36 -4.67 -13.64 10.71
C LYS A 36 -3.51 -14.51 11.20
N ASP A 37 -3.57 -14.98 12.44
CA ASP A 37 -2.51 -15.80 13.05
C ASP A 37 -2.36 -17.13 12.32
N ALA A 38 -3.46 -17.76 11.92
CA ALA A 38 -3.44 -18.99 11.12
C ALA A 38 -2.82 -18.76 9.73
N ALA A 39 -3.20 -17.67 9.04
CA ALA A 39 -2.61 -17.30 7.75
C ALA A 39 -1.11 -17.00 7.87
N GLN A 40 -0.69 -16.33 8.95
CA GLN A 40 0.72 -16.06 9.23
C GLN A 40 1.50 -17.34 9.54
N ALA A 41 0.95 -18.26 10.33
CA ALA A 41 1.57 -19.55 10.62
C ALA A 41 1.71 -20.40 9.34
N TYR A 42 0.69 -20.39 8.48
CA TYR A 42 0.72 -21.03 7.18
C TYR A 42 1.83 -20.46 6.29
N LYS A 43 1.92 -19.13 6.19
CA LYS A 43 3.02 -18.43 5.51
C LYS A 43 4.38 -18.84 6.04
N ASN A 44 4.61 -18.71 7.35
CA ASN A 44 5.91 -18.99 7.97
C ASN A 44 6.37 -20.41 7.65
N LYS A 45 5.46 -21.38 7.80
CA LYS A 45 5.75 -22.78 7.51
C LYS A 45 6.09 -23.04 6.03
N HIS A 46 5.46 -22.32 5.09
CA HIS A 46 5.83 -22.40 3.67
C HIS A 46 7.25 -21.91 3.42
N PHE A 47 7.62 -20.76 3.97
CA PHE A 47 8.95 -20.17 3.73
C PHE A 47 10.07 -20.86 4.52
N GLU A 48 9.76 -21.66 5.55
CA GLU A 48 10.72 -22.60 6.15
C GLU A 48 11.10 -23.71 5.16
N ASN A 49 10.12 -24.26 4.45
CA ASN A 49 10.34 -25.26 3.41
C ASN A 49 9.17 -25.26 2.41
N ARG A 50 9.43 -24.73 1.21
CA ARG A 50 8.42 -24.58 0.15
C ARG A 50 7.84 -25.90 -0.37
N SER A 51 8.46 -27.04 -0.04
CA SER A 51 7.91 -28.37 -0.36
C SER A 51 6.72 -28.78 0.52
N TYR A 52 6.50 -28.10 1.66
CA TYR A 52 5.39 -28.45 2.56
C TYR A 52 4.02 -28.17 1.97
N PHE A 53 3.90 -27.16 1.09
CA PHE A 53 2.63 -26.77 0.50
C PHE A 53 2.77 -26.60 -1.02
N THR A 54 2.26 -27.57 -1.77
CA THR A 54 2.30 -27.55 -3.24
C THR A 54 1.32 -26.56 -3.87
N VAL A 55 0.38 -26.02 -3.08
CA VAL A 55 -0.69 -25.11 -3.51
C VAL A 55 -0.70 -23.84 -2.66
N PHE A 56 0.49 -23.36 -2.27
CA PHE A 56 0.64 -22.18 -1.43
C PHE A 56 -0.01 -20.94 -2.05
N THR A 57 0.38 -20.62 -3.28
CA THR A 57 -0.05 -19.41 -4.01
C THR A 57 -1.57 -19.35 -4.12
N SER A 58 -2.22 -20.42 -4.59
CA SER A 58 -3.68 -20.48 -4.74
C SER A 58 -4.41 -20.39 -3.39
N THR A 59 -3.87 -21.02 -2.33
CA THR A 59 -4.43 -20.89 -0.97
C THR A 59 -4.31 -19.45 -0.45
N MET A 60 -3.17 -18.80 -0.68
CA MET A 60 -2.95 -17.42 -0.22
C MET A 60 -3.81 -16.42 -1.01
N ILE A 61 -4.05 -16.66 -2.30
CA ILE A 61 -5.02 -15.92 -3.12
C ILE A 61 -6.42 -16.04 -2.52
N ALA A 62 -6.86 -17.25 -2.15
CA ALA A 62 -8.15 -17.46 -1.51
C ALA A 62 -8.25 -16.72 -0.17
N ILE A 63 -7.18 -16.76 0.64
CA ILE A 63 -7.10 -16.02 1.90
C ILE A 63 -7.26 -14.51 1.66
N ALA A 64 -6.50 -13.94 0.72
CA ALA A 64 -6.55 -12.52 0.38
C ALA A 64 -7.93 -12.10 -0.14
N ASN A 65 -8.54 -12.89 -1.03
CA ASN A 65 -9.88 -12.63 -1.55
C ASN A 65 -10.94 -12.66 -0.44
N ASN A 66 -10.86 -13.61 0.49
CA ASN A 66 -11.77 -13.69 1.63
C ASN A 66 -11.63 -12.47 2.55
N LEU A 67 -10.40 -12.03 2.82
CA LEU A 67 -10.14 -10.84 3.63
C LEU A 67 -10.70 -9.57 2.99
N HIS A 68 -10.55 -9.42 1.66
CA HIS A 68 -11.17 -8.32 0.92
C HIS A 68 -12.70 -8.35 1.05
N ILE A 69 -13.33 -9.52 0.90
CA ILE A 69 -14.77 -9.66 1.09
C ILE A 69 -15.16 -9.26 2.52
N CYS A 70 -14.41 -9.69 3.54
CA CYS A 70 -14.67 -9.28 4.93
C CYS A 70 -14.60 -7.76 5.12
N ILE A 71 -13.65 -7.07 4.48
CA ILE A 71 -13.55 -5.59 4.51
C ILE A 71 -14.81 -4.97 3.90
N ASP A 72 -15.21 -5.40 2.70
CA ASP A 72 -16.39 -4.87 2.01
C ASP A 72 -17.68 -5.07 2.82
N GLN A 73 -17.84 -6.26 3.43
CA GLN A 73 -19.00 -6.56 4.25
C GLN A 73 -19.00 -5.75 5.55
N THR A 74 -17.83 -5.53 6.15
CA THR A 74 -17.68 -4.67 7.34
C THR A 74 -18.07 -3.23 7.02
N ASP A 75 -17.71 -2.71 5.84
CA ASP A 75 -18.13 -1.38 5.39
C ASP A 75 -19.65 -1.27 5.17
N LYS A 76 -20.27 -2.32 4.60
CA LYS A 76 -21.73 -2.38 4.45
C LYS A 76 -22.43 -2.40 5.82
N LEU A 77 -21.93 -3.21 6.75
CA LEU A 77 -22.46 -3.25 8.12
C LEU A 77 -22.33 -1.88 8.81
N LYS A 78 -21.18 -1.20 8.66
CA LYS A 78 -20.98 0.16 9.17
C LYS A 78 -22.04 1.13 8.64
N LYS A 79 -22.30 1.11 7.34
CA LYS A 79 -23.30 1.97 6.69
C LYS A 79 -24.70 1.64 7.21
N HIS A 80 -25.03 0.36 7.33
CA HIS A 80 -26.32 -0.07 7.87
C HIS A 80 -26.53 0.46 9.29
N ILE A 81 -25.59 0.25 10.21
CA ILE A 81 -25.65 0.75 11.59
C ILE A 81 -25.85 2.26 11.64
N ARG A 82 -25.11 3.02 10.83
CA ARG A 82 -25.26 4.48 10.75
C ARG A 82 -26.66 4.94 10.34
N LEU A 83 -27.35 4.16 9.50
CA LEU A 83 -28.67 4.50 8.96
C LEU A 83 -29.84 4.00 9.81
N THR A 84 -29.67 2.92 10.57
CA THR A 84 -30.76 2.29 11.32
C THR A 84 -30.76 2.59 12.81
N MET A 85 -29.64 3.03 13.38
CA MET A 85 -29.52 3.26 14.82
C MET A 85 -29.53 4.76 15.10
N GLU A 86 -30.59 5.25 15.76
CA GLU A 86 -30.72 6.64 16.17
C GLU A 86 -29.66 6.98 17.23
N THR A 87 -28.99 8.13 17.06
CA THR A 87 -28.25 8.76 18.15
C THR A 87 -29.24 9.33 19.13
N ASP A 88 -29.33 8.74 20.32
CA ASP A 88 -30.05 9.31 21.46
C ASP A 88 -29.30 10.60 21.88
N HIS A 89 -29.55 11.70 21.16
CA HIS A 89 -29.10 13.02 21.59
C HIS A 89 -29.95 13.36 22.80
N GLY A 90 -29.35 13.17 23.97
CA GLY A 90 -29.93 13.48 25.26
C GLY A 90 -30.74 14.76 25.18
N HIS A 91 -31.98 14.64 25.64
CA HIS A 91 -32.94 15.71 25.85
C HIS A 91 -32.20 16.98 26.30
N VAL A 92 -32.00 17.93 25.39
CA VAL A 92 -31.56 19.28 25.74
C VAL A 92 -32.72 19.89 26.49
N THR A 93 -32.69 19.83 27.81
CA THR A 93 -33.60 20.59 28.64
C THR A 93 -33.22 22.05 28.52
N SER A 94 -33.96 22.79 27.70
CA SER A 94 -34.03 24.24 27.78
C SER A 94 -34.39 24.66 29.22
N PRO A 95 -33.83 25.76 29.74
CA PRO A 95 -34.13 26.21 31.10
C PRO A 95 -35.45 26.96 31.07
N THR A 96 -36.49 26.43 31.72
CA THR A 96 -37.67 27.21 32.08
C THR A 96 -38.10 26.92 33.51
N ASP A 97 -38.30 28.03 34.21
CA ASP A 97 -38.49 28.21 35.63
C ASP A 97 -39.64 27.44 36.29
N SER A 98 -39.38 27.08 37.55
CA SER A 98 -40.27 27.23 38.72
C SER A 98 -41.51 26.34 38.95
N GLN A 99 -41.42 25.66 40.11
CA GLN A 99 -42.44 25.29 41.10
C GLN A 99 -43.13 23.90 41.08
N PRO A 100 -43.43 23.34 42.28
CA PRO A 100 -43.67 21.91 42.48
C PRO A 100 -45.13 21.59 42.87
N THR A 101 -45.76 20.65 42.18
CA THR A 101 -47.02 20.04 42.67
C THR A 101 -47.18 18.58 42.26
N SER A 102 -47.17 17.72 43.29
CA SER A 102 -47.85 16.42 43.44
C SER A 102 -47.43 15.19 42.60
N PRO A 103 -47.45 13.98 43.22
CA PRO A 103 -46.98 12.75 42.58
C PRO A 103 -48.12 12.10 41.79
N LEU A 104 -48.08 12.24 40.46
CA LEU A 104 -48.80 11.33 39.58
C LEU A 104 -47.81 10.30 39.06
N ILE A 105 -48.17 9.04 39.24
CA ILE A 105 -47.46 7.85 38.77
C ILE A 105 -47.37 7.95 37.24
N ALA A 106 -46.27 8.51 36.75
CA ALA A 106 -45.87 8.38 35.37
C ALA A 106 -45.27 6.98 35.23
N THR A 107 -46.02 6.06 34.65
CA THR A 107 -45.45 4.87 34.02
C THR A 107 -44.54 5.36 32.91
N SER A 108 -43.29 5.69 33.27
CA SER A 108 -42.21 5.76 32.32
C SER A 108 -42.11 4.37 31.72
N SER A 109 -42.71 4.21 30.55
CA SER A 109 -42.22 3.27 29.55
C SER A 109 -40.79 3.69 29.25
N ARG A 110 -39.87 3.32 30.16
CA ARG A 110 -38.45 3.25 29.86
C ARG A 110 -38.37 2.42 28.60
N SER A 111 -37.96 3.05 27.49
CA SER A 111 -37.62 2.30 26.31
C SER A 111 -36.64 1.22 26.74
N VAL A 112 -36.93 -0.03 26.38
CA VAL A 112 -36.09 -1.18 26.74
C VAL A 112 -34.68 -1.02 26.14
N GLY A 113 -34.49 -0.09 25.20
CA GLY A 113 -33.19 0.39 24.73
C GLY A 113 -32.22 0.84 25.84
N ALA A 114 -32.73 1.31 26.99
CA ALA A 114 -31.88 1.67 28.13
C ALA A 114 -31.30 0.44 28.89
N ILE A 115 -31.79 -0.78 28.66
CA ILE A 115 -31.32 -1.99 29.36
C ILE A 115 -30.08 -2.58 28.69
N PHE A 116 -29.89 -2.36 27.39
CA PHE A 116 -28.72 -2.85 26.65
C PHE A 116 -27.67 -1.80 26.34
N GLY A 117 -27.96 -0.50 26.49
CA GLY A 117 -26.95 0.57 26.66
C GLY A 117 -25.89 0.74 25.55
N VAL A 118 -25.94 -0.02 24.46
CA VAL A 118 -24.91 0.01 23.41
C VAL A 118 -25.05 1.32 22.63
N GLN A 119 -24.09 2.21 22.80
CA GLN A 119 -24.08 3.46 22.06
C GLN A 119 -23.67 3.20 20.61
N ARG A 120 -24.36 3.84 19.67
CA ARG A 120 -24.07 3.74 18.23
C ARG A 120 -22.61 4.05 17.91
N ASP A 121 -22.04 5.06 18.58
CA ASP A 121 -20.67 5.48 18.32
C ASP A 121 -19.64 4.45 18.81
N GLU A 122 -19.96 3.71 19.87
CA GLU A 122 -19.16 2.57 20.34
C GLU A 122 -19.13 1.44 19.30
N LEU A 123 -20.30 1.07 18.74
CA LEU A 123 -20.40 0.07 17.67
C LEU A 123 -19.62 0.49 16.42
N ILE A 124 -19.71 1.76 16.04
CA ILE A 124 -18.94 2.30 14.92
C ILE A 124 -17.44 2.18 15.19
N GLY A 125 -17.00 2.47 16.42
CA GLY A 125 -15.61 2.29 16.85
C GLY A 125 -15.14 0.84 16.74
N LYS A 126 -15.92 -0.12 17.25
CA LYS A 126 -15.60 -1.56 17.15
C LYS A 126 -15.55 -2.04 15.71
N ILE A 127 -16.45 -1.57 14.84
CA ILE A 127 -16.44 -1.88 13.41
C ILE A 127 -15.20 -1.32 12.71
N ASP A 128 -14.77 -0.10 13.05
CA ASP A 128 -13.55 0.47 12.51
C ASP A 128 -12.31 -0.31 12.93
N GLU A 129 -12.28 -0.77 14.18
CA GLU A 129 -11.23 -1.69 14.64
C GLU A 129 -11.26 -3.01 13.87
N LEU A 130 -12.44 -3.61 13.69
CA LEU A 130 -12.60 -4.86 12.94
C LEU A 130 -12.12 -4.71 11.50
N LYS A 131 -12.52 -3.61 10.84
CA LYS A 131 -12.06 -3.28 9.49
C LYS A 131 -10.54 -3.15 9.44
N LYS A 132 -9.93 -2.47 10.41
CA LYS A 132 -8.47 -2.33 10.50
C LYS A 132 -7.76 -3.68 10.64
N ARG A 133 -8.32 -4.61 11.42
CA ARG A 133 -7.78 -5.98 11.56
C ARG A 133 -7.84 -6.75 10.25
N TRP A 134 -8.95 -6.67 9.52
CA TRP A 134 -9.06 -7.28 8.19
C TRP A 134 -8.09 -6.70 7.18
N ASN A 135 -7.93 -5.38 7.14
CA ASN A 135 -6.92 -4.72 6.29
C ASN A 135 -5.50 -5.19 6.64
N THR A 136 -5.18 -5.31 7.92
CA THR A 136 -3.87 -5.84 8.34
C THR A 136 -3.66 -7.28 7.87
N GLY A 137 -4.68 -8.13 7.97
CA GLY A 137 -4.64 -9.48 7.44
C GLY A 137 -4.44 -9.51 5.92
N LEU A 138 -5.16 -8.66 5.18
CA LEU A 138 -5.07 -8.56 3.73
C LEU A 138 -3.67 -8.14 3.28
N GLN A 139 -3.07 -7.13 3.93
CA GLN A 139 -1.68 -6.72 3.66
C GLN A 139 -0.72 -7.89 3.87
N SER A 140 -0.90 -8.65 4.94
CA SER A 140 -0.05 -9.79 5.26
C SER A 140 -0.14 -10.88 4.19
N ALA A 141 -1.33 -11.14 3.67
CA ALA A 141 -1.56 -12.12 2.61
C ALA A 141 -0.98 -11.65 1.26
N VAL A 142 -1.18 -10.39 0.88
CA VAL A 142 -0.58 -9.79 -0.32
C VAL A 142 0.94 -9.79 -0.23
N ASN A 143 1.51 -9.42 0.93
CA ASN A 143 2.94 -9.48 1.15
C ASN A 143 3.49 -10.91 1.09
N ALA A 144 2.72 -11.93 1.50
CA ALA A 144 3.12 -13.32 1.35
C ALA A 144 3.25 -13.74 -0.12
N LEU A 145 2.33 -13.30 -0.98
CA LEU A 145 2.40 -13.53 -2.43
C LEU A 145 3.58 -12.77 -3.04
N LEU A 146 3.79 -11.52 -2.64
CA LEU A 146 4.95 -10.72 -3.08
C LEU A 146 6.28 -11.37 -2.70
N GLU A 147 6.41 -11.84 -1.46
CA GLU A 147 7.62 -12.52 -0.97
C GLU A 147 7.92 -13.80 -1.74
N GLU A 148 6.90 -14.51 -2.22
CA GLU A 148 7.09 -15.70 -3.03
C GLU A 148 7.74 -15.35 -4.39
N VAL A 149 7.18 -14.36 -5.09
CA VAL A 149 7.76 -13.82 -6.33
C VAL A 149 9.18 -13.33 -6.08
N TYR A 150 9.36 -12.49 -5.05
CA TYR A 150 10.65 -11.87 -4.75
C TYR A 150 11.72 -12.91 -4.43
N SER A 151 11.39 -13.97 -3.69
CA SER A 151 12.35 -15.01 -3.32
C SER A 151 12.96 -15.69 -4.54
N ASP A 152 12.18 -15.87 -5.61
CA ASP A 152 12.64 -16.50 -6.85
C ASP A 152 13.50 -15.58 -7.73
N VAL A 153 13.34 -14.26 -7.58
CA VAL A 153 14.10 -13.27 -8.36
C VAL A 153 15.12 -12.49 -7.54
N ALA A 154 15.28 -12.79 -6.25
CA ALA A 154 16.09 -12.03 -5.31
C ALA A 154 17.55 -11.89 -5.78
N GLY A 155 18.13 -12.96 -6.34
CA GLY A 155 19.48 -12.94 -6.90
C GLY A 155 19.62 -12.01 -8.10
N HIS A 156 18.63 -11.99 -8.99
CA HIS A 156 18.61 -11.13 -10.17
C HIS A 156 18.39 -9.65 -9.80
N LEU A 157 17.53 -9.38 -8.81
CA LEU A 157 17.35 -8.04 -8.25
C LEU A 157 18.62 -7.54 -7.55
N ALA A 158 19.29 -8.40 -6.77
CA ALA A 158 20.58 -8.08 -6.16
C ALA A 158 21.71 -7.88 -7.19
N ALA A 159 21.52 -8.33 -8.44
CA ALA A 159 22.47 -8.15 -9.53
C ALA A 159 22.23 -6.88 -10.36
N VAL A 160 21.09 -6.18 -10.22
CA VAL A 160 20.86 -4.91 -10.96
C VAL A 160 21.92 -3.86 -10.57
N MET A 161 22.28 -2.97 -11.50
CA MET A 161 23.34 -1.97 -11.29
C MET A 161 24.70 -2.56 -10.85
N SER A 162 24.99 -3.82 -11.21
CA SER A 162 26.31 -4.44 -11.06
C SER A 162 27.10 -4.40 -12.37
N LYS A 163 28.36 -4.84 -12.36
CA LYS A 163 29.16 -5.00 -13.58
C LYS A 163 28.53 -6.01 -14.56
N ALA A 164 28.00 -7.12 -14.04
CA ALA A 164 27.35 -8.14 -14.87
C ALA A 164 26.07 -7.61 -15.55
N TRP A 165 25.33 -6.76 -14.84
CA TRP A 165 24.14 -6.09 -15.36
C TRP A 165 24.43 -5.15 -16.54
N LEU A 166 25.58 -4.50 -16.56
CA LEU A 166 25.94 -3.54 -17.61
C LEU A 166 26.03 -4.19 -19.00
N ASP A 167 26.42 -5.46 -19.04
CA ASP A 167 26.69 -6.22 -20.28
C ASP A 167 25.64 -7.30 -20.57
N SER A 168 24.67 -7.52 -19.67
CA SER A 168 23.72 -8.62 -19.78
C SER A 168 22.28 -8.18 -19.50
N ARG A 169 21.34 -8.74 -20.28
CA ARG A 169 19.90 -8.63 -20.04
C ARG A 169 19.32 -9.75 -19.17
N GLU A 170 20.17 -10.66 -18.69
CA GLU A 170 19.74 -11.87 -17.99
C GLU A 170 18.93 -11.57 -16.74
N SER A 171 19.39 -10.64 -15.89
CA SER A 171 18.69 -10.30 -14.65
C SER A 171 17.29 -9.74 -14.93
N ILE A 172 17.18 -8.71 -15.77
CA ILE A 172 15.87 -8.11 -16.06
C ILE A 172 14.96 -9.08 -16.81
N GLY A 173 15.49 -9.85 -17.76
CA GLY A 173 14.73 -10.85 -18.50
C GLY A 173 14.13 -11.91 -17.58
N THR A 174 14.92 -12.42 -16.62
CA THR A 174 14.45 -13.42 -15.65
C THR A 174 13.40 -12.83 -14.70
N ILE A 175 13.61 -11.60 -14.22
CA ILE A 175 12.61 -10.89 -13.39
C ILE A 175 11.27 -10.79 -14.14
N ILE A 176 11.30 -10.34 -15.40
CA ILE A 176 10.10 -10.15 -16.21
C ILE A 176 9.36 -11.46 -16.46
N LEU A 177 10.08 -12.50 -16.87
CA LEU A 177 9.48 -13.81 -17.13
C LEU A 177 8.85 -14.39 -15.86
N THR A 178 9.58 -14.34 -14.74
CA THR A 178 9.07 -14.88 -13.46
C THR A 178 7.82 -14.14 -13.00
N VAL A 179 7.81 -12.80 -13.04
CA VAL A 179 6.62 -12.02 -12.67
C VAL A 179 5.42 -12.35 -13.58
N LYS A 180 5.67 -12.55 -14.88
CA LYS A 180 4.64 -12.93 -15.83
C LYS A 180 4.08 -14.33 -15.56
N ASP A 181 4.93 -15.29 -15.23
CA ASP A 181 4.52 -16.66 -14.91
C ASP A 181 3.64 -16.70 -13.65
N TYR A 182 4.05 -15.99 -12.60
CA TYR A 182 3.24 -15.84 -11.38
C TYR A 182 1.91 -15.14 -11.61
N TYR A 183 1.82 -14.25 -12.62
CA TYR A 183 0.58 -13.55 -12.91
C TYR A 183 -0.55 -14.49 -13.35
N ASP A 184 -0.23 -15.64 -13.94
CA ASP A 184 -1.24 -16.61 -14.35
C ASP A 184 -2.00 -17.20 -13.15
N ASP A 185 -1.41 -17.19 -11.95
CA ASP A 185 -2.15 -17.44 -10.71
C ASP A 185 -2.78 -16.15 -10.15
N HIS A 186 -2.01 -15.05 -10.11
CA HIS A 186 -2.47 -13.79 -9.51
C HIS A 186 -3.68 -13.16 -10.22
N GLN A 187 -3.97 -13.52 -11.47
CA GLN A 187 -5.20 -13.11 -12.15
C GLN A 187 -6.48 -13.56 -11.41
N HIS A 188 -6.39 -14.55 -10.51
CA HIS A 188 -7.51 -15.00 -9.68
C HIS A 188 -7.74 -14.16 -8.41
N LEU A 189 -6.89 -13.17 -8.12
CA LEU A 189 -7.16 -12.16 -7.09
C LEU A 189 -8.33 -11.25 -7.50
N LYS A 190 -9.07 -10.74 -6.51
CA LYS A 190 -10.02 -9.65 -6.72
C LYS A 190 -9.30 -8.44 -7.34
N PRO A 191 -9.93 -7.68 -8.25
CA PRO A 191 -9.25 -6.62 -9.01
C PRO A 191 -8.47 -5.63 -8.15
N GLN A 192 -9.05 -5.18 -7.04
CA GLN A 192 -8.41 -4.26 -6.09
C GLN A 192 -7.17 -4.90 -5.45
N VAL A 193 -7.29 -6.13 -4.96
CA VAL A 193 -6.18 -6.88 -4.36
C VAL A 193 -5.08 -7.16 -5.37
N ARG A 194 -5.46 -7.48 -6.61
CA ARG A 194 -4.53 -7.68 -7.73
C ARG A 194 -3.75 -6.40 -8.04
N CYS A 195 -4.44 -5.26 -8.14
CA CYS A 195 -3.80 -3.96 -8.36
C CYS A 195 -2.78 -3.65 -7.25
N MET A 196 -3.12 -3.95 -5.99
CA MET A 196 -2.22 -3.76 -4.85
C MET A 196 -0.96 -4.61 -4.98
N LEU A 197 -1.10 -5.89 -5.32
CA LEU A 197 0.05 -6.77 -5.53
C LEU A 197 0.93 -6.28 -6.70
N LEU A 198 0.33 -5.88 -7.82
CA LEU A 198 1.09 -5.37 -8.98
C LEU A 198 1.85 -4.09 -8.65
N MET A 199 1.23 -3.19 -7.88
CA MET A 199 1.89 -2.00 -7.37
C MET A 199 3.06 -2.35 -6.43
N ASP A 200 2.86 -3.28 -5.50
CA ASP A 200 3.93 -3.72 -4.59
C ASP A 200 5.09 -4.41 -5.34
N ILE A 201 4.81 -5.17 -6.42
CA ILE A 201 5.84 -5.69 -7.33
C ILE A 201 6.61 -4.54 -7.98
N GLN A 202 5.92 -3.52 -8.48
CA GLN A 202 6.56 -2.36 -9.09
C GLN A 202 7.43 -1.60 -8.09
N TYR A 203 6.96 -1.35 -6.87
CA TYR A 203 7.76 -0.77 -5.79
C TYR A 203 9.03 -1.58 -5.53
N LYS A 204 8.90 -2.92 -5.51
CA LYS A 204 10.03 -3.79 -5.22
C LYS A 204 11.08 -3.75 -6.33
N ILE A 205 10.67 -3.80 -7.60
CA ILE A 205 11.60 -3.73 -8.73
C ILE A 205 12.31 -2.38 -8.75
N VAL A 206 11.56 -1.26 -8.75
CA VAL A 206 12.15 0.08 -8.83
C VAL A 206 13.00 0.39 -7.60
N GLY A 207 12.56 -0.02 -6.41
CA GLY A 207 13.28 0.17 -5.17
C GLY A 207 14.66 -0.51 -5.16
N GLU A 208 14.81 -1.68 -5.76
CA GLU A 208 16.11 -2.37 -5.82
C GLU A 208 17.13 -1.61 -6.68
N TYR A 209 16.71 -0.90 -7.73
CA TYR A 209 17.59 0.02 -8.47
C TYR A 209 18.02 1.20 -7.59
N LEU A 210 17.08 1.83 -6.89
CA LEU A 210 17.38 2.96 -6.00
C LEU A 210 18.34 2.55 -4.87
N ILE A 211 18.10 1.39 -4.25
CA ILE A 211 18.98 0.82 -3.22
C ILE A 211 20.38 0.53 -3.79
N ALA A 212 20.47 0.00 -5.02
CA ALA A 212 21.76 -0.26 -5.64
C ALA A 212 22.55 1.02 -5.98
N ILE A 213 21.85 2.09 -6.33
CA ILE A 213 22.41 3.43 -6.59
C ILE A 213 22.87 4.08 -5.29
N ASP A 214 22.04 4.05 -4.25
CA ASP A 214 22.41 4.52 -2.91
C ASP A 214 23.64 3.77 -2.36
N GLY A 215 23.67 2.46 -2.56
CA GLY A 215 24.80 1.59 -2.23
C GLY A 215 26.02 1.78 -3.13
N ARG A 216 25.95 2.62 -4.17
CA ARG A 216 27.00 2.86 -5.18
C ARG A 216 27.60 1.56 -5.72
N ARG A 217 26.72 0.61 -6.09
CA ARG A 217 27.10 -0.74 -6.54
C ARG A 217 27.95 -0.71 -7.83
N LEU A 218 27.78 0.33 -8.63
CA LEU A 218 28.58 0.62 -9.81
C LEU A 218 29.33 1.95 -9.59
N ILE A 219 30.63 1.94 -9.87
CA ILE A 219 31.47 3.13 -9.87
C ILE A 219 32.03 3.26 -11.29
N TYR A 220 31.84 4.43 -11.89
CA TYR A 220 32.30 4.71 -13.25
C TYR A 220 33.69 5.35 -13.21
N SER A 221 34.48 5.07 -14.24
CA SER A 221 35.81 5.65 -14.43
C SER A 221 35.84 6.67 -15.57
N SER A 222 34.78 6.77 -16.37
CA SER A 222 34.68 7.65 -17.53
C SER A 222 33.24 8.01 -17.88
N TYR A 223 33.09 9.07 -18.67
CA TYR A 223 31.83 9.44 -19.30
C TYR A 223 31.22 8.30 -20.13
N ASP A 224 32.03 7.57 -20.90
CA ASP A 224 31.53 6.50 -21.76
C ASP A 224 30.91 5.36 -20.93
N GLU A 225 31.51 5.02 -19.78
CA GLU A 225 30.95 4.03 -18.86
C GLU A 225 29.62 4.50 -18.25
N ARG A 226 29.54 5.78 -17.87
CA ARG A 226 28.28 6.40 -17.41
C ARG A 226 27.20 6.37 -18.48
N ALA A 227 27.53 6.81 -19.69
CA ALA A 227 26.59 6.87 -20.81
C ALA A 227 26.07 5.47 -21.16
N LYS A 228 26.94 4.45 -21.15
CA LYS A 228 26.56 3.05 -21.32
C LYS A 228 25.59 2.59 -20.23
N ALA A 229 25.89 2.87 -18.96
CA ALA A 229 25.05 2.48 -17.84
C ALA A 229 23.68 3.17 -17.86
N ALA A 230 23.65 4.47 -18.18
CA ALA A 230 22.40 5.20 -18.38
C ALA A 230 21.56 4.60 -19.52
N GLY A 231 22.20 4.25 -20.64
CA GLY A 231 21.53 3.57 -21.76
C GLY A 231 20.94 2.22 -21.35
N ARG A 232 21.69 1.39 -20.61
CA ARG A 232 21.21 0.11 -20.06
C ARG A 232 20.03 0.31 -19.11
N LEU A 233 20.09 1.31 -18.23
CA LEU A 233 19.00 1.63 -17.29
C LEU A 233 17.73 2.03 -18.04
N LYS A 234 17.82 2.85 -19.10
CA LYS A 234 16.67 3.20 -19.94
C LYS A 234 16.07 1.98 -20.67
N GLN A 235 16.90 1.03 -21.10
CA GLN A 235 16.42 -0.22 -21.70
C GLN A 235 15.64 -1.07 -20.70
N ASP A 236 16.18 -1.26 -19.49
CA ASP A 236 15.48 -1.98 -18.43
C ASP A 236 14.14 -1.33 -18.07
N VAL A 237 14.10 0.01 -17.96
CA VAL A 237 12.86 0.76 -17.75
C VAL A 237 11.84 0.45 -18.85
N SER A 238 12.26 0.46 -20.11
CA SER A 238 11.36 0.12 -21.21
C SER A 238 10.82 -1.31 -21.11
N GLU A 239 11.64 -2.28 -20.72
CA GLU A 239 11.19 -3.67 -20.55
C GLU A 239 10.21 -3.82 -19.36
N ILE A 240 10.46 -3.11 -18.24
CA ILE A 240 9.56 -3.06 -17.08
C ILE A 240 8.23 -2.40 -17.44
N ASP A 241 8.25 -1.29 -18.16
CA ASP A 241 7.03 -0.58 -18.58
C ASP A 241 6.16 -1.44 -19.49
N ILE A 242 6.78 -2.19 -20.42
CA ILE A 242 6.06 -3.12 -21.29
C ILE A 242 5.38 -4.20 -20.45
N LEU A 243 6.08 -4.79 -19.48
CA LEU A 243 5.50 -5.76 -18.56
C LEU A 243 4.32 -5.15 -17.79
N MET A 244 4.52 -4.01 -17.11
CA MET A 244 3.50 -3.42 -16.25
C MET A 244 2.25 -3.01 -17.05
N LYS A 245 2.42 -2.45 -18.25
CA LYS A 245 1.30 -2.13 -19.15
C LYS A 245 0.55 -3.38 -19.61
N ASP A 246 1.25 -4.50 -19.85
CA ASP A 246 0.59 -5.76 -20.17
C ASP A 246 -0.25 -6.29 -19.00
N LEU A 247 0.33 -6.29 -17.79
CA LEU A 247 -0.36 -6.75 -16.58
C LEU A 247 -1.56 -5.87 -16.20
N GLN A 248 -1.45 -4.55 -16.37
CA GLN A 248 -2.56 -3.60 -16.20
C GLN A 248 -3.72 -3.92 -17.12
N ARG A 249 -3.46 -4.08 -18.43
CA ARG A 249 -4.49 -4.42 -19.42
C ARG A 249 -5.19 -5.74 -19.08
N ARG A 250 -4.44 -6.76 -18.67
CA ARG A 250 -5.02 -8.05 -18.25
C ARG A 250 -5.82 -7.95 -16.96
N ALA A 251 -5.46 -7.01 -16.08
CA ALA A 251 -6.10 -6.83 -14.79
C ALA A 251 -7.31 -5.89 -14.81
N ASP A 252 -7.56 -5.16 -15.90
CA ASP A 252 -8.60 -4.11 -15.97
C ASP A 252 -8.46 -3.10 -14.82
N VAL A 253 -7.22 -2.72 -14.52
CA VAL A 253 -6.87 -1.73 -13.50
C VAL A 253 -5.81 -0.79 -14.04
N GLU A 254 -5.89 0.47 -13.64
CA GLU A 254 -4.91 1.50 -13.96
C GLU A 254 -4.13 1.88 -12.72
N PHE A 255 -2.82 2.03 -12.87
CA PHE A 255 -1.94 2.46 -11.81
C PHE A 255 -0.71 3.16 -12.41
N ASP A 256 -0.22 4.20 -11.74
CA ASP A 256 0.86 5.02 -12.29
C ASP A 256 2.20 4.26 -12.37
N PRO A 257 2.97 4.46 -13.44
CA PRO A 257 4.31 3.89 -13.56
C PRO A 257 5.28 4.60 -12.60
N LEU A 258 6.06 3.82 -11.84
CA LEU A 258 7.10 4.32 -10.95
C LEU A 258 8.48 4.40 -11.61
N THR A 259 8.63 3.83 -12.80
CA THR A 259 9.90 3.70 -13.53
C THR A 259 10.48 5.03 -14.02
N GLN A 260 9.67 6.08 -14.14
CA GLN A 260 10.12 7.38 -14.64
C GLN A 260 11.29 7.97 -13.84
N ILE A 261 11.34 7.72 -12.53
CA ILE A 261 12.47 8.16 -11.69
C ILE A 261 13.80 7.59 -12.17
N LEU A 262 13.81 6.35 -12.67
CA LEU A 262 15.02 5.70 -13.18
C LEU A 262 15.47 6.32 -14.51
N VAL A 263 14.53 6.80 -15.34
CA VAL A 263 14.85 7.57 -16.55
C VAL A 263 15.51 8.89 -16.17
N ASP A 264 14.93 9.64 -15.24
CA ASP A 264 15.47 10.94 -14.84
C ASP A 264 16.84 10.78 -14.13
N ILE A 265 17.02 9.70 -13.35
CA ILE A 265 18.33 9.33 -12.79
C ILE A 265 19.35 9.06 -13.90
N SER A 266 18.96 8.33 -14.95
CA SER A 266 19.86 8.04 -16.05
C SER A 266 20.33 9.31 -16.79
N GLU A 267 19.52 10.37 -16.78
CA GLU A 267 19.88 11.68 -17.35
C GLU A 267 20.97 12.37 -16.53
N ILE A 268 20.87 12.34 -15.19
CA ILE A 268 21.93 12.83 -14.30
C ILE A 268 23.24 12.05 -14.51
N ILE A 269 23.15 10.72 -14.61
CA ILE A 269 24.31 9.85 -14.85
C ILE A 269 24.94 10.17 -16.21
N ALA A 270 24.14 10.34 -17.28
CA ALA A 270 24.63 10.57 -18.64
C ALA A 270 25.01 12.03 -18.94
N LEU A 271 24.77 12.98 -18.04
CA LEU A 271 25.04 14.39 -18.29
C LEU A 271 26.55 14.61 -18.52
N SER A 272 26.94 15.11 -19.69
CA SER A 272 28.34 15.31 -20.05
C SER A 272 28.96 16.53 -19.37
N ASP A 273 28.22 17.64 -19.32
CA ASP A 273 28.71 18.92 -18.81
C ASP A 273 28.51 19.03 -17.29
N LYS A 274 29.62 19.02 -16.54
CA LYS A 274 29.62 19.18 -15.08
C LYS A 274 29.02 20.51 -14.63
N SER A 275 29.16 21.58 -15.42
CA SER A 275 28.66 22.92 -15.06
C SER A 275 27.13 22.99 -14.99
N LEU A 276 26.43 22.08 -15.67
CA LEU A 276 24.97 21.97 -15.67
C LEU A 276 24.44 21.02 -14.59
N LEU A 277 25.31 20.29 -13.89
CA LEU A 277 24.91 19.22 -12.97
C LEU A 277 24.02 19.75 -11.84
N GLN A 278 24.39 20.88 -11.23
CA GLN A 278 23.61 21.46 -10.13
C GLN A 278 22.19 21.83 -10.58
N LEU A 279 22.04 22.34 -11.81
CA LEU A 279 20.74 22.71 -12.38
C LEU A 279 19.88 21.47 -12.64
N GLU A 280 20.48 20.41 -13.19
CA GLU A 280 19.78 19.15 -13.47
C GLU A 280 19.34 18.47 -12.16
N VAL A 281 20.23 18.41 -11.17
CA VAL A 281 19.93 17.92 -9.82
C VAL A 281 18.80 18.73 -9.17
N ALA A 282 18.80 20.06 -9.31
CA ALA A 282 17.72 20.90 -8.80
C ALA A 282 16.37 20.63 -9.49
N THR A 283 16.39 20.34 -10.79
CA THR A 283 15.18 19.95 -11.54
C THR A 283 14.67 18.58 -11.10
N PHE A 284 15.57 17.62 -10.91
CA PHE A 284 15.25 16.30 -10.39
C PHE A 284 14.61 16.37 -9.00
N VAL A 285 15.20 17.12 -8.06
CA VAL A 285 14.65 17.28 -6.70
C VAL A 285 13.29 17.99 -6.72
N ARG A 286 13.05 18.90 -7.68
CA ARG A 286 11.72 19.50 -7.86
C ARG A 286 10.66 18.48 -8.27
N LYS A 287 11.04 17.46 -9.04
CA LYS A 287 10.15 16.37 -9.43
C LYS A 287 9.99 15.33 -8.32
N TYR A 288 11.03 15.13 -7.51
CA TYR A 288 11.10 14.14 -6.42
C TYR A 288 11.53 14.78 -5.09
N PRO A 289 10.69 15.64 -4.49
CA PRO A 289 11.07 16.44 -3.34
C PRO A 289 11.28 15.61 -2.06
N ASP A 290 10.76 14.39 -2.00
CA ASP A 290 10.91 13.48 -0.85
C ASP A 290 12.15 12.58 -0.93
N ILE A 291 13.03 12.78 -1.94
CA ILE A 291 14.28 12.03 -2.02
C ILE A 291 15.16 12.27 -0.78
N HIS A 292 15.70 11.17 -0.25
CA HIS A 292 16.62 11.22 0.88
C HIS A 292 17.98 11.83 0.49
N LEU A 293 18.57 12.61 1.40
CA LEU A 293 19.87 13.24 1.22
C LEU A 293 20.95 12.24 0.79
N ASP A 294 21.03 11.09 1.46
CA ASP A 294 22.08 10.11 1.18
C ASP A 294 21.91 9.46 -0.21
N LEU A 295 20.68 9.16 -0.63
CA LEU A 295 20.41 8.65 -1.98
C LEU A 295 20.77 9.71 -3.05
N LEU A 296 20.40 10.98 -2.84
CA LEU A 296 20.75 12.07 -3.76
C LEU A 296 22.27 12.27 -3.85
N ALA A 297 22.95 12.30 -2.70
CA ALA A 297 24.40 12.43 -2.65
C ALA A 297 25.10 11.24 -3.33
N SER A 298 24.63 10.01 -3.10
CA SER A 298 25.14 8.80 -3.76
C SER A 298 24.94 8.81 -5.27
N LEU A 299 23.79 9.31 -5.75
CA LEU A 299 23.52 9.50 -7.17
C LEU A 299 24.51 10.50 -7.78
N ILE A 300 24.70 11.68 -7.17
CA ILE A 300 25.65 12.69 -7.67
C ILE A 300 27.08 12.14 -7.66
N GLN A 301 27.47 11.47 -6.56
CA GLN A 301 28.78 10.85 -6.39
C GLN A 301 29.00 9.65 -7.32
N SER A 302 27.95 9.09 -7.93
CA SER A 302 28.14 8.01 -8.89
C SER A 302 29.03 8.44 -10.06
N ARG A 303 29.04 9.74 -10.40
CA ARG A 303 29.86 10.28 -11.48
C ARG A 303 31.35 10.35 -11.12
N GLU A 304 32.21 10.01 -12.07
CA GLU A 304 33.68 10.02 -11.91
C GLU A 304 34.24 11.42 -11.63
N ASP A 305 33.54 12.46 -12.09
CA ASP A 305 33.94 13.87 -11.95
C ASP A 305 33.43 14.51 -10.64
N MET A 306 32.84 13.73 -9.74
CA MET A 306 32.27 14.19 -8.47
C MET A 306 32.91 13.53 -7.25
N GLY A 307 33.57 14.34 -6.43
CA GLY A 307 34.09 13.89 -5.13
C GLY A 307 32.99 13.72 -4.07
N ARG A 308 33.22 12.88 -3.06
CA ARG A 308 32.25 12.63 -1.97
C ARG A 308 31.76 13.90 -1.26
N ALA A 309 32.68 14.78 -0.87
CA ALA A 309 32.34 16.01 -0.15
C ALA A 309 31.58 16.99 -1.05
N GLU A 310 32.00 17.10 -2.32
CA GLU A 310 31.36 17.96 -3.32
C GLU A 310 29.93 17.49 -3.62
N ALA A 311 29.74 16.19 -3.84
CA ALA A 311 28.43 15.59 -4.06
C ALA A 311 27.48 15.80 -2.87
N ARG A 312 27.96 15.60 -1.64
CA ARG A 312 27.16 15.83 -0.44
C ARG A 312 26.78 17.30 -0.26
N SER A 313 27.74 18.22 -0.43
CA SER A 313 27.49 19.65 -0.33
C SER A 313 26.44 20.11 -1.36
N MET A 314 26.55 19.64 -2.60
CA MET A 314 25.57 19.95 -3.65
C MET A 314 24.17 19.41 -3.30
N ALA A 315 24.08 18.18 -2.80
CA ALA A 315 22.81 17.59 -2.38
C ALA A 315 22.15 18.39 -1.24
N GLU A 316 22.92 18.76 -0.22
CA GLU A 316 22.46 19.57 0.92
C GLU A 316 21.99 20.96 0.48
N GLU A 317 22.76 21.62 -0.40
CA GLU A 317 22.41 22.94 -0.95
C GLU A 317 21.09 22.90 -1.74
N VAL A 318 20.97 21.95 -2.69
CA VAL A 318 19.78 21.82 -3.51
C VAL A 318 18.55 21.47 -2.67
N LEU A 319 18.66 20.52 -1.74
CA LEU A 319 17.54 20.17 -0.85
C LEU A 319 17.19 21.32 0.10
N GLY A 320 18.17 22.12 0.54
CA GLY A 320 17.96 23.31 1.35
C GLY A 320 17.07 24.35 0.68
N HIS A 321 17.21 24.53 -0.64
CA HIS A 321 16.37 25.44 -1.43
C HIS A 321 14.93 24.94 -1.60
N MET A 322 14.69 23.66 -1.31
CA MET A 322 13.40 22.99 -1.52
C MET A 322 12.57 22.84 -0.24
N LYS A 323 13.00 23.47 0.87
CA LYS A 323 12.37 23.36 2.20
C LYS A 323 10.87 23.67 2.24
N PHE A 324 10.37 24.48 1.31
CA PHE A 324 8.96 24.88 1.20
C PHE A 324 8.26 24.30 -0.03
N HIS A 325 8.92 23.40 -0.76
CA HIS A 325 8.29 22.73 -1.89
C HIS A 325 7.21 21.77 -1.39
N PRO A 326 6.07 21.65 -2.10
CA PRO A 326 5.08 20.61 -1.78
C PRO A 326 5.75 19.23 -1.78
N ARG A 327 5.29 18.35 -0.89
CA ARG A 327 5.67 16.93 -0.98
C ARG A 327 5.23 16.35 -2.31
N GLY A 328 5.96 15.36 -2.77
CA GLY A 328 5.65 14.59 -3.95
C GLY A 328 4.41 13.74 -3.74
N ASP A 329 4.00 13.05 -4.80
CA ASP A 329 2.88 12.12 -4.69
C ASP A 329 3.19 11.01 -3.66
N ARG A 330 2.14 10.52 -2.99
CA ARG A 330 2.20 9.47 -1.96
C ARG A 330 2.93 8.24 -2.47
N SER A 331 2.83 7.93 -3.75
CA SER A 331 3.52 6.80 -4.35
C SER A 331 5.04 6.97 -4.28
N MET A 332 5.55 8.16 -4.61
CA MET A 332 6.99 8.45 -4.53
C MET A 332 7.46 8.53 -3.08
N VAL A 333 6.66 9.11 -2.17
CA VAL A 333 6.94 9.10 -0.72
C VAL A 333 7.13 7.66 -0.23
N LYS A 334 6.17 6.77 -0.52
CA LYS A 334 6.25 5.35 -0.15
C LYS A 334 7.48 4.67 -0.75
N LEU A 335 7.79 4.92 -2.02
CA LEU A 335 8.97 4.36 -2.68
C LEU A 335 10.26 4.76 -1.95
N PHE A 336 10.44 6.04 -1.64
CA PHE A 336 11.62 6.51 -0.92
C PHE A 336 11.70 5.92 0.49
N GLU A 337 10.60 5.92 1.25
CA GLU A 337 10.54 5.33 2.59
C GLU A 337 10.95 3.85 2.60
N MET A 338 10.47 3.07 1.62
CA MET A 338 10.82 1.66 1.46
C MET A 338 12.31 1.43 1.16
N CYS A 339 12.99 2.40 0.56
CA CYS A 339 14.42 2.31 0.23
C CYS A 339 15.34 2.69 1.39
N LYS A 340 14.82 3.22 2.51
CA LYS A 340 15.65 3.68 3.63
C LYS A 340 16.31 2.49 4.35
N GLN A 341 17.64 2.51 4.47
CA GLN A 341 18.41 1.38 5.01
C GLN A 341 18.30 1.19 6.54
N ASP A 342 17.75 2.15 7.28
CA ASP A 342 17.78 2.19 8.77
C ASP A 342 16.59 1.55 9.52
N GLY A 343 15.71 0.81 8.85
CA GLY A 343 14.57 0.16 9.50
C GLY A 343 14.20 -1.15 8.81
N LYS A 344 13.69 -2.12 9.58
CA LYS A 344 13.20 -3.41 9.05
C LYS A 344 12.40 -3.16 7.77
N ARG A 345 12.83 -3.79 6.67
CA ARG A 345 12.31 -3.73 5.30
C ARG A 345 10.84 -4.17 5.22
N ALA A 346 9.95 -3.43 5.87
CA ALA A 346 8.53 -3.72 5.99
C ALA A 346 7.75 -2.71 5.14
N ILE A 347 6.82 -3.23 4.35
CA ILE A 347 5.90 -2.44 3.55
C ILE A 347 4.99 -1.64 4.51
N PRO A 348 4.88 -0.30 4.37
CA PRO A 348 3.92 0.51 5.14
C PRO A 348 2.47 0.05 4.95
N SER A 349 1.57 0.41 5.88
CA SER A 349 0.22 -0.18 5.99
C SER A 349 -0.71 0.10 4.80
N LEU A 350 -1.60 -0.87 4.54
CA LEU A 350 -2.59 -0.95 3.45
C LEU A 350 -3.50 0.27 3.29
N GLU A 351 -3.81 0.95 4.40
CA GLU A 351 -4.82 2.02 4.47
C GLU A 351 -4.47 3.18 3.53
N GLU A 352 -3.17 3.44 3.36
CA GLU A 352 -2.68 4.50 2.49
C GLU A 352 -2.73 4.12 1.01
N THR A 353 -2.48 2.83 0.69
CA THR A 353 -2.47 2.31 -0.69
C THR A 353 -3.90 2.18 -1.23
N MET A 354 -4.87 1.78 -0.41
CA MET A 354 -6.28 1.63 -0.82
C MET A 354 -7.00 2.97 -1.00
N GLN A 355 -6.76 3.97 -0.14
CA GLN A 355 -7.36 5.31 -0.28
C GLN A 355 -7.04 5.96 -1.64
N HIS A 356 -5.83 5.73 -2.16
CA HIS A 356 -5.41 6.20 -3.48
C HIS A 356 -6.14 5.48 -4.61
N MET A 357 -6.22 4.14 -4.58
CA MET A 357 -6.94 3.39 -5.63
C MET A 357 -8.42 3.74 -5.67
N PHE A 358 -9.07 3.97 -4.52
CA PHE A 358 -10.45 4.46 -4.50
C PHE A 358 -10.59 5.86 -5.11
N ALA A 359 -9.62 6.75 -4.92
CA ALA A 359 -9.63 8.07 -5.55
C ALA A 359 -9.49 7.97 -7.08
N THR A 360 -8.55 7.14 -7.57
CA THR A 360 -8.28 6.98 -9.02
C THR A 360 -9.33 6.16 -9.76
N LEU A 361 -9.91 5.12 -9.12
CA LEU A 361 -11.04 4.36 -9.68
C LEU A 361 -12.33 5.19 -9.73
N VAL A 362 -12.56 6.08 -8.76
CA VAL A 362 -13.74 6.97 -8.74
C VAL A 362 -13.60 8.10 -9.77
N THR A 363 -12.39 8.58 -10.08
CA THR A 363 -12.18 9.59 -11.13
C THR A 363 -12.34 8.99 -12.53
N THR A 364 -11.88 7.76 -12.77
CA THR A 364 -12.09 7.05 -14.06
C THR A 364 -13.54 6.64 -14.28
N THR A 365 -14.28 6.20 -13.24
CA THR A 365 -15.73 5.94 -13.38
C THR A 365 -16.56 7.20 -13.58
N LYS A 366 -16.12 8.38 -13.10
CA LYS A 366 -16.78 9.66 -13.43
C LYS A 366 -16.47 10.15 -14.84
N ALA A 367 -15.24 9.98 -15.32
CA ALA A 367 -14.84 10.35 -16.68
C ALA A 367 -15.47 9.47 -17.77
N GLY A 368 -15.84 8.23 -17.45
CA GLY A 368 -16.53 7.31 -18.37
C GLY A 368 -18.06 7.49 -18.47
N VAL A 369 -18.65 8.42 -17.70
CA VAL A 369 -20.11 8.68 -17.70
C VAL A 369 -20.45 10.04 -18.35
N GLU A 370 -19.44 10.83 -18.74
CA GLU A 370 -19.60 12.14 -19.39
C GLU A 370 -19.14 12.19 -20.86
N ASN A 371 -19.12 11.06 -21.58
CA ASN A 371 -18.95 11.05 -23.05
C ASN A 371 -20.06 10.29 -23.76
#